data_AF-A0A4C1V6E7-F1
#
_entry.id   AF-A0A4C1V6E7-F1
#
_cell.length_a   1.000
_cell.length_b   1.000
_cell.length_c   1.000
_cell.angle_alpha   90.00
_cell.angle_beta   90.00
_cell.angle_gamma   90.00
#
_symmetry.space_group_name_H-M   'P 1'
#
loop_
_entity.id
_entity.type
_entity.pdbx_description
1 polymer ?
#
loop_
_entity_poly.entity_id
_entity_poly.type
_entity_poly.pdbx_seq_one_letter_code
_entity_poly.pdbx_strand_id
1 'polypeptide(L)'
;MREREREKKRQRERERERERERERRKSEREIDSRMEGHNTFSYCGRPQRQAYSLGFESRLARGTSTVAGCRGPDTPSHVPTDPRFGADVLDIVLCHRLPFPIHVEVLYGADTQHLPILITLGTTAHLTPARPQTHRTNWSAYQHALEELHIGKSFSSPEEVDSAASRLNHEIQAAYSSVTTHLPAATCRRWDLPLRLQRALQHKRNLQRLWARTRCPRAKRDLNRVALELRQEVWTFRRAAWEETIGQAGEDWKPLH
;
A
#
# COMPACT_ATOMS: atom_id res chain seq x y z
N MET A 1 30.76 -52.38 1.19
CA MET A 1 30.18 -52.12 2.53
C MET A 1 30.30 -50.64 2.93
N ARG A 2 31.50 -50.06 2.93
CA ARG A 2 31.77 -48.65 3.33
C ARG A 2 31.03 -47.56 2.52
N GLU A 3 30.80 -47.80 1.24
CA GLU A 3 30.10 -46.82 0.37
C GLU A 3 28.60 -46.74 0.68
N ARG A 4 27.97 -47.89 0.96
CA ARG A 4 26.58 -47.96 1.42
C ARG A 4 26.38 -47.26 2.77
N GLU A 5 27.38 -47.27 3.65
CA GLU A 5 27.32 -46.52 4.92
C GLU A 5 27.43 -45.01 4.72
N ARG A 6 28.29 -44.56 3.80
CA ARG A 6 28.41 -43.15 3.43
C ARG A 6 27.12 -42.61 2.82
N GLU A 7 26.47 -43.40 1.99
CA GLU A 7 25.20 -43.02 1.38
C GLU A 7 24.06 -42.97 2.41
N LYS A 8 23.98 -43.96 3.31
CA LYS A 8 23.07 -43.91 4.47
C LYS A 8 23.29 -42.68 5.35
N LYS A 9 24.55 -42.28 5.57
CA LYS A 9 24.87 -41.06 6.34
C LYS A 9 24.38 -39.79 5.64
N ARG A 10 24.59 -39.68 4.33
CA ARG A 10 24.08 -38.56 3.50
C ARG A 10 22.56 -38.49 3.47
N GLN A 11 21.89 -39.64 3.42
CA GLN A 11 20.43 -39.70 3.41
C GLN A 11 19.84 -39.25 4.75
N ARG A 12 20.43 -39.67 5.87
CA ARG A 12 20.06 -39.20 7.22
C ARG A 12 20.28 -37.70 7.41
N GLU A 13 21.35 -37.16 6.83
CA GLU A 13 21.65 -35.73 6.91
C GLU A 13 20.63 -34.89 6.11
N ARG A 14 20.26 -35.34 4.90
CA ARG A 14 19.18 -34.72 4.11
C ARG A 14 17.83 -34.77 4.81
N GLU A 15 17.55 -35.84 5.54
CA GLU A 15 16.30 -36.00 6.28
C GLU A 15 16.24 -35.04 7.48
N ARG A 16 17.34 -34.90 8.23
CA ARG A 16 17.47 -33.91 9.30
C ARG A 16 17.33 -32.47 8.81
N GLU A 17 17.88 -32.17 7.62
CA GLU A 17 17.74 -30.84 7.02
C GLU A 17 16.28 -30.55 6.62
N ARG A 18 15.58 -31.53 6.05
CA ARG A 18 14.14 -31.42 5.74
C ARG A 18 13.29 -31.24 6.99
N GLU A 19 13.64 -31.90 8.09
CA GLU A 19 12.94 -31.77 9.38
C GLU A 19 13.12 -30.36 9.97
N ARG A 20 14.35 -29.84 9.98
CA ARG A 20 14.63 -28.46 10.39
C ARG A 20 13.88 -27.43 9.55
N GLU A 21 13.77 -27.66 8.23
CA GLU A 21 13.00 -26.76 7.38
C GLU A 21 11.49 -26.84 7.64
N ARG A 22 10.95 -28.03 7.97
CA ARG A 22 9.55 -28.20 8.38
C ARG A 22 9.25 -27.47 9.69
N GLU A 23 10.12 -27.60 10.69
CA GLU A 23 9.99 -26.88 11.96
C GLU A 23 10.04 -25.37 11.76
N ARG A 24 10.96 -24.89 10.92
CA ARG A 24 11.06 -23.47 10.60
C ARG A 24 9.80 -22.93 9.94
N ARG A 25 9.24 -23.65 8.96
CA ARG A 25 7.96 -23.31 8.32
C ARG A 25 6.78 -23.35 9.30
N LYS A 26 6.83 -24.24 10.29
CA LYS A 26 5.81 -24.30 11.35
C LYS A 26 5.90 -23.06 12.26
N SER A 27 7.10 -22.65 12.64
CA SER A 27 7.32 -21.42 13.44
C SER A 27 6.95 -20.14 12.68
N GLU A 28 7.25 -20.06 11.38
CA GLU A 28 6.86 -18.91 10.54
C GLU A 28 5.32 -18.78 10.46
N ARG A 29 4.60 -19.90 10.29
CA ARG A 29 3.12 -19.91 10.29
C ARG A 29 2.50 -19.56 11.64
N GLU A 30 3.13 -19.96 12.74
CA GLU A 30 2.66 -19.67 14.09
C GLU A 30 2.82 -18.18 14.43
N ILE A 31 3.91 -17.56 13.98
CA ILE A 31 4.13 -16.11 14.09
C ILE A 31 3.13 -15.33 13.24
N ASP A 32 2.89 -15.76 12.00
CA ASP A 32 1.89 -15.13 11.11
C ASP A 32 0.48 -15.22 11.71
N SER A 33 0.09 -16.40 12.22
CA SER A 33 -1.21 -16.61 12.86
C SER A 33 -1.41 -15.77 14.14
N ARG A 34 -0.34 -15.54 14.91
CA ARG A 34 -0.39 -14.71 16.13
C ARG A 34 -0.51 -13.20 15.81
N MET A 35 -0.16 -12.79 14.60
CA MET A 35 -0.26 -11.40 14.12
C MET A 35 -1.57 -11.13 13.35
N GLU A 36 -2.16 -12.13 12.70
CA GLU A 36 -3.47 -12.02 12.03
C GLU A 36 -4.64 -11.80 13.01
N GLY A 37 -4.53 -12.23 14.27
CA GLY A 37 -5.52 -11.95 15.32
C GLY A 37 -5.70 -10.46 15.67
N HIS A 38 -4.80 -9.58 15.19
CA HIS A 38 -4.85 -8.14 15.42
C HIS A 38 -5.19 -7.33 14.15
N ASN A 39 -5.48 -7.99 13.03
CA ASN A 39 -5.75 -7.31 11.77
C ASN A 39 -6.91 -7.98 11.03
N THR A 40 -8.11 -7.87 11.58
CA THR A 40 -9.35 -8.21 10.88
C THR A 40 -9.63 -7.19 9.79
N PHE A 41 -9.10 -7.44 8.59
CA PHE A 41 -9.59 -6.79 7.37
C PHE A 41 -10.17 -7.88 6.45
N SER A 42 -11.50 -7.96 6.46
CA SER A 42 -12.30 -8.85 5.61
C SER A 42 -12.13 -8.45 4.14
N TYR A 43 -11.77 -9.40 3.28
CA TYR A 43 -11.89 -9.23 1.83
C TYR A 43 -12.86 -10.28 1.27
N CYS A 44 -14.04 -9.80 0.87
CA CYS A 44 -14.98 -10.51 0.03
C CYS A 44 -14.59 -10.37 -1.46
N GLY A 45 -14.76 -11.44 -2.22
CA GLY A 45 -15.09 -11.38 -3.66
C GLY A 45 -13.96 -11.69 -4.63
N ARG A 46 -13.95 -12.91 -5.18
CA ARG A 46 -13.36 -13.22 -6.49
C ARG A 46 -14.23 -12.62 -7.60
N PRO A 47 -13.66 -12.30 -8.77
CA PRO A 47 -14.20 -12.93 -9.97
C PRO A 47 -13.14 -13.50 -10.92
N GLN A 48 -13.67 -14.33 -11.80
CA GLN A 48 -13.08 -15.30 -12.68
C GLN A 48 -12.41 -14.66 -13.90
N ARG A 49 -11.28 -15.24 -14.32
CA ARG A 49 -10.55 -14.86 -15.54
C ARG A 49 -11.40 -15.11 -16.80
N GLN A 50 -11.47 -14.12 -17.68
CA GLN A 50 -11.52 -14.34 -19.13
C GLN A 50 -10.37 -13.57 -19.77
N ALA A 51 -9.60 -14.27 -20.59
CA ALA A 51 -8.41 -13.76 -21.25
C ALA A 51 -8.80 -13.01 -22.53
N TYR A 52 -8.26 -11.81 -22.72
CA TYR A 52 -8.15 -11.20 -24.04
C TYR A 52 -6.71 -10.75 -24.25
N SER A 53 -6.05 -11.39 -25.21
CA SER A 53 -4.81 -10.92 -25.81
C SER A 53 -5.14 -9.80 -26.78
N LEU A 54 -4.64 -8.59 -26.54
CA LEU A 54 -4.57 -7.56 -27.58
C LEU A 54 -3.16 -6.98 -27.57
N GLY A 55 -2.44 -7.27 -28.64
CA GLY A 55 -1.11 -6.72 -28.92
C GLY A 55 -1.19 -5.21 -29.10
N PHE A 56 -0.20 -4.51 -28.55
CA PHE A 56 -0.09 -3.06 -28.65
C PHE A 56 1.09 -2.72 -29.58
N GLU A 57 0.78 -2.47 -30.86
CA GLU A 57 1.72 -1.79 -31.77
C GLU A 57 1.81 -0.31 -31.39
N SER A 58 3.03 0.15 -31.19
CA SER A 58 3.37 1.55 -30.94
C SER A 58 3.48 2.28 -32.28
N ARG A 59 2.63 3.30 -32.49
CA ARG A 59 2.81 4.26 -33.58
C ARG A 59 2.66 5.69 -33.06
N LEU A 60 3.76 6.44 -33.11
CA LEU A 60 3.80 7.87 -32.86
C LEU A 60 2.86 8.58 -33.86
N ALA A 61 1.87 9.30 -33.34
CA ALA A 61 1.15 10.32 -34.10
C ALA A 61 1.15 11.62 -33.29
N ARG A 62 1.81 12.65 -33.85
CA ARG A 62 1.66 14.05 -33.46
C ARG A 62 0.26 14.49 -33.90
N GLY A 63 -0.61 14.77 -32.95
CA GLY A 63 -1.96 15.30 -33.18
C GLY A 63 -2.59 15.73 -31.86
N THR A 64 -3.23 16.90 -31.86
CA THR A 64 -4.02 17.42 -30.75
C THR A 64 -5.15 16.45 -30.42
N SER A 65 -4.89 15.53 -29.50
CA SER A 65 -5.81 14.45 -29.18
C SER A 65 -6.35 14.65 -27.77
N THR A 66 -7.65 14.94 -27.67
CA THR A 66 -8.49 14.89 -26.46
C THR A 66 -8.67 13.46 -25.93
N VAL A 67 -7.66 12.60 -26.11
CA VAL A 67 -7.75 11.18 -25.78
C VAL A 67 -7.32 10.98 -24.34
N ALA A 68 -8.22 10.42 -23.55
CA ALA A 68 -7.86 9.85 -22.27
C ALA A 68 -6.79 8.77 -22.52
N GLY A 69 -5.59 8.98 -21.99
CA GLY A 69 -4.48 8.06 -22.13
C GLY A 69 -4.38 7.15 -20.92
N CYS A 70 -4.27 5.85 -21.13
CA CYS A 70 -3.82 4.91 -20.11
C CYS A 70 -2.29 4.82 -20.15
N ARG A 71 -1.64 4.87 -18.98
CA ARG A 71 -0.19 4.70 -18.83
C ARG A 71 0.09 3.72 -17.70
N GLY A 72 0.90 2.71 -17.97
CA GLY A 72 1.48 1.82 -16.95
C GLY A 72 2.97 2.10 -16.78
N PRO A 73 3.58 1.65 -15.67
CA PRO A 73 5.02 1.61 -15.56
C PRO A 73 5.65 0.63 -16.56
N ASP A 74 6.90 0.88 -16.95
CA ASP A 74 7.69 -0.02 -17.81
C ASP A 74 8.18 -1.29 -17.10
N THR A 75 7.84 -1.44 -15.82
CA THR A 75 8.22 -2.60 -14.99
C THR A 75 7.01 -3.12 -14.23
N PRO A 76 6.97 -4.43 -13.89
CA PRO A 76 5.83 -5.02 -13.19
C PRO A 76 5.50 -4.31 -11.88
N SER A 77 4.22 -3.93 -11.72
CA SER A 77 3.68 -3.35 -10.49
C SER A 77 3.13 -4.43 -9.55
N HIS A 78 2.84 -5.63 -10.06
CA HIS A 78 2.39 -6.76 -9.27
C HIS A 78 3.39 -7.92 -9.37
N VAL A 79 3.89 -8.38 -8.22
CA VAL A 79 4.86 -9.47 -8.11
C VAL A 79 4.29 -10.55 -7.17
N PRO A 80 3.71 -11.63 -7.72
CA PRO A 80 3.17 -12.71 -6.91
C PRO A 80 4.21 -13.36 -5.99
N THR A 81 3.78 -13.78 -4.81
CA THR A 81 4.64 -14.56 -3.90
C THR A 81 4.90 -15.95 -4.48
N ASP A 82 3.88 -16.56 -5.07
CA ASP A 82 3.96 -17.89 -5.67
C ASP A 82 4.78 -17.83 -6.97
N PRO A 83 5.88 -18.61 -7.09
CA PRO A 83 6.77 -18.59 -8.25
C PRO A 83 6.14 -19.16 -9.52
N ARG A 84 4.97 -19.81 -9.44
CA ARG A 84 4.22 -20.31 -10.61
C ARG A 84 3.61 -19.17 -11.44
N PHE A 85 3.46 -17.98 -10.85
CA PHE A 85 2.89 -16.82 -11.52
C PHE A 85 3.98 -15.79 -11.83
N GLY A 86 3.92 -15.24 -13.05
CA GLY A 86 4.81 -14.16 -13.49
C GLY A 86 4.43 -12.82 -12.85
N ALA A 87 5.40 -11.92 -12.80
CA ALA A 87 5.13 -10.53 -12.45
C ALA A 87 4.41 -9.83 -13.62
N ASP A 88 3.50 -8.91 -13.31
CA ASP A 88 2.65 -8.22 -14.28
C ASP A 88 2.43 -6.74 -13.93
N VAL A 89 1.93 -5.94 -14.87
CA VAL A 89 1.53 -4.55 -14.65
C VAL A 89 0.02 -4.50 -14.43
N LEU A 90 -0.40 -4.28 -13.19
CA LEU A 90 -1.83 -4.19 -12.81
C LEU A 90 -2.23 -2.79 -12.36
N ASP A 91 -1.27 -1.96 -11.97
CA ASP A 91 -1.49 -0.60 -11.48
C ASP A 91 -1.19 0.37 -12.62
N ILE A 92 -2.24 1.05 -13.10
CA ILE A 92 -2.19 1.97 -14.24
C ILE A 92 -2.74 3.35 -13.87
N VAL A 93 -2.33 4.35 -14.63
CA VAL A 93 -2.76 5.74 -14.49
C VAL A 93 -3.65 6.11 -15.67
N LEU A 94 -4.85 6.58 -15.37
CA LEU A 94 -5.73 7.18 -16.37
C LEU A 94 -5.53 8.69 -16.36
N CYS A 95 -5.19 9.23 -17.53
CA CYS A 95 -4.87 10.64 -17.70
C CYS A 95 -5.88 11.26 -18.66
N HIS A 96 -6.60 12.29 -18.22
CA HIS A 96 -7.53 13.03 -19.07
C HIS A 96 -7.15 14.51 -19.10
N ARG A 97 -6.90 15.05 -20.32
CA ARG A 97 -6.60 16.48 -20.55
C ARG A 97 -5.47 17.04 -19.68
N LEU A 98 -4.42 16.25 -19.44
CA LEU A 98 -3.24 16.73 -18.72
C LEU A 98 -2.22 17.32 -19.72
N PRO A 99 -1.87 18.62 -19.62
CA PRO A 99 -0.92 19.27 -20.52
C PRO A 99 0.55 19.00 -20.15
N PHE A 100 0.81 18.19 -19.12
CA PHE A 100 2.13 17.94 -18.57
C PHE A 100 2.67 16.57 -19.01
N PRO A 101 3.99 16.42 -19.22
CA PRO A 101 4.60 15.11 -19.38
C PRO A 101 4.42 14.29 -18.10
N ILE A 102 4.10 13.00 -18.27
CA ILE A 102 3.80 12.06 -17.18
C ILE A 102 4.78 10.90 -17.25
N HIS A 103 5.52 10.71 -16.16
CA HIS A 103 6.39 9.56 -15.94
C HIS A 103 5.82 8.67 -14.84
N VAL A 104 5.77 7.36 -15.08
CA VAL A 104 5.24 6.37 -14.12
C VAL A 104 6.32 5.34 -13.84
N GLU A 105 6.71 5.19 -12.58
CA GLU A 105 7.69 4.19 -12.16
C GLU A 105 7.19 3.37 -10.98
N VAL A 106 7.75 2.17 -10.80
CA VAL A 106 7.43 1.30 -9.67
C VAL A 106 8.34 1.59 -8.48
N LEU A 107 7.73 1.76 -7.30
CA LEU A 107 8.41 1.90 -6.03
C LEU A 107 8.51 0.56 -5.31
N TYR A 108 9.74 0.12 -5.08
CA TYR A 108 10.05 -1.15 -4.42
C TYR A 108 10.16 -1.00 -2.90
N GLY A 109 9.17 -0.35 -2.28
CA GLY A 109 9.18 -0.01 -0.85
C GLY A 109 8.19 -0.78 0.02
N ALA A 110 7.17 -1.40 -0.59
CA ALA A 110 6.09 -2.08 0.11
C ALA A 110 6.38 -3.58 0.25
N ASP A 111 5.96 -4.20 1.36
CA ASP A 111 6.09 -5.64 1.61
C ASP A 111 4.88 -6.44 1.07
N THR A 112 4.20 -5.89 0.07
CA THR A 112 2.98 -6.42 -0.54
C THR A 112 3.26 -6.97 -1.95
N GLN A 113 2.34 -7.77 -2.48
CA GLN A 113 2.41 -8.24 -3.87
C GLN A 113 2.18 -7.10 -4.87
N HIS A 114 1.41 -6.08 -4.48
CA HIS A 114 1.29 -4.82 -5.22
C HIS A 114 2.41 -3.86 -4.81
N LEU A 115 3.16 -3.38 -5.78
CA LEU A 115 4.20 -2.38 -5.64
C LEU A 115 3.59 -1.02 -5.98
N PRO A 116 3.68 -0.03 -5.09
CA PRO A 116 3.17 1.30 -5.37
C PRO A 116 3.81 1.89 -6.63
N ILE A 117 3.04 2.62 -7.43
CA ILE A 117 3.56 3.39 -8.56
C ILE A 117 3.75 4.87 -8.15
N LEU A 118 4.83 5.48 -8.59
CA LEU A 118 5.07 6.91 -8.47
C LEU A 118 4.77 7.58 -9.81
N ILE A 119 3.92 8.61 -9.75
CA ILE A 119 3.55 9.42 -10.89
C ILE A 119 4.26 10.76 -10.75
N THR A 120 5.13 11.08 -11.70
CA THR A 120 5.82 12.37 -11.76
C THR A 120 5.23 13.19 -12.91
N LEU A 121 4.72 14.37 -12.58
CA LEU A 121 4.21 15.33 -13.55
C LEU A 121 5.28 16.41 -13.74
N GLY A 122 5.73 16.62 -14.99
CA GLY A 122 6.66 17.71 -15.30
C GLY A 122 5.93 19.04 -15.33
N THR A 123 5.74 19.67 -14.17
CA THR A 123 5.11 20.99 -14.05
C THR A 123 6.16 22.11 -14.17
N THR A 124 5.71 23.31 -14.54
CA THR A 124 6.53 24.52 -14.44
C THR A 124 6.54 25.00 -12.98
N ALA A 125 7.63 25.63 -12.54
CA ALA A 125 7.89 26.01 -11.14
C ALA A 125 6.80 26.91 -10.49
N HIS A 126 5.92 27.52 -11.29
CA HIS A 126 4.84 28.38 -10.81
C HIS A 126 3.60 27.63 -10.32
N LEU A 127 3.53 26.31 -10.50
CA LEU A 127 2.45 25.48 -9.98
C LEU A 127 2.90 24.78 -8.70
N THR A 128 2.83 25.48 -7.57
CA THR A 128 2.84 24.81 -6.26
C THR A 128 1.39 24.48 -5.94
N PRO A 129 0.93 23.22 -6.11
CA PRO A 129 -0.43 22.87 -5.71
C PRO A 129 -0.58 23.17 -4.21
N ALA A 130 -1.63 23.92 -3.87
CA ALA A 130 -1.97 24.14 -2.47
C ALA A 130 -2.08 22.78 -1.78
N ARG A 131 -1.41 22.64 -0.65
CA ARG A 131 -1.43 21.37 0.08
C ARG A 131 -2.89 21.07 0.43
N PRO A 132 -3.40 19.86 0.11
CA PRO A 132 -4.79 19.54 0.41
C PRO A 132 -5.06 19.74 1.89
N GLN A 133 -6.15 20.45 2.19
CA GLN A 133 -6.59 20.64 3.56
C GLN A 133 -6.89 19.27 4.16
N THR A 134 -6.31 19.00 5.32
CA THR A 134 -6.68 17.82 6.09
C THR A 134 -8.06 18.06 6.68
N HIS A 135 -8.88 17.02 6.77
CA HIS A 135 -10.19 17.11 7.41
C HIS A 135 -10.30 16.08 8.53
N ARG A 136 -11.14 16.38 9.51
CA ARG A 136 -11.52 15.45 10.58
C ARG A 136 -13.03 15.37 10.62
N THR A 137 -13.54 14.16 10.44
CA THR A 137 -14.99 13.88 10.48
C THR A 137 -15.35 13.25 11.82
N ASN A 138 -16.40 13.75 12.47
CA ASN A 138 -16.99 13.09 13.62
C ASN A 138 -17.92 11.98 13.15
N TRP A 139 -17.40 10.76 13.07
CA TRP A 139 -18.15 9.60 12.55
C TRP A 139 -19.39 9.24 13.37
N SER A 140 -19.40 9.44 14.69
CA SER A 140 -20.60 9.16 15.49
C SER A 140 -21.71 10.18 15.24
N ALA A 141 -21.35 11.46 15.10
CA ALA A 141 -22.31 12.50 14.71
C ALA A 141 -22.83 12.28 13.28
N TYR A 142 -21.95 11.86 12.35
CA TYR A 142 -22.35 11.50 10.99
C TYR A 142 -23.35 10.34 10.97
N GLN A 143 -23.07 9.29 11.75
CA GLN A 143 -23.96 8.14 11.88
C GLN A 143 -25.33 8.57 12.41
N HIS A 144 -25.38 9.36 13.48
CA HIS A 144 -26.64 9.87 14.02
C HIS A 144 -27.40 10.72 13.00
N ALA A 145 -26.70 11.56 12.22
CA ALA A 145 -27.34 12.36 11.18
C ALA A 145 -27.95 11.51 10.05
N LEU A 146 -27.36 10.35 9.74
CA LEU A 146 -27.92 9.41 8.78
C LEU A 146 -29.07 8.56 9.35
N GLU A 147 -29.05 8.23 10.64
CA GLU A 147 -30.13 7.48 11.29
C GLU A 147 -31.44 8.30 11.35
N GLU A 148 -31.33 9.63 11.50
CA GLU A 148 -32.47 10.55 11.47
C GLU A 148 -32.96 10.89 10.05
N LEU A 149 -32.30 10.39 9.01
CA LEU A 149 -32.63 10.73 7.62
C LEU A 149 -33.86 9.96 7.12
N HIS A 150 -34.92 10.70 6.80
CA HIS A 150 -36.17 10.12 6.32
C HIS A 150 -36.34 10.28 4.80
N ILE A 151 -36.15 9.18 4.08
CA ILE A 151 -36.55 9.06 2.68
C ILE A 151 -38.03 8.67 2.67
N GLY A 152 -38.87 9.42 1.93
CA GLY A 152 -40.33 9.21 1.92
C GLY A 152 -40.72 7.74 1.64
N LYS A 153 -41.84 7.28 2.22
CA LYS A 153 -42.23 5.86 2.21
C LYS A 153 -42.89 5.38 0.93
N SER A 154 -43.35 6.28 0.06
CA SER A 154 -44.08 5.94 -1.16
C SER A 154 -43.75 6.92 -2.28
N PHE A 155 -43.48 6.38 -3.46
CA PHE A 155 -43.27 7.13 -4.70
C PHE A 155 -44.28 6.63 -5.73
N SER A 156 -44.96 7.56 -6.40
CA SER A 156 -46.03 7.28 -7.35
C SER A 156 -45.64 7.59 -8.80
N SER A 157 -44.50 8.25 -9.03
CA SER A 157 -43.94 8.46 -10.38
C SER A 157 -42.43 8.25 -10.44
N PRO A 158 -41.87 7.98 -11.64
CA PRO A 158 -40.42 7.94 -11.86
C PRO A 158 -39.70 9.24 -11.46
N GLU A 159 -40.32 10.40 -11.70
CA GLU A 159 -39.75 11.71 -11.36
C GLU A 159 -39.64 11.92 -9.85
N GLU A 160 -40.58 11.38 -9.08
CA GLU A 160 -40.52 11.39 -7.62
C GLU A 160 -39.37 10.52 -7.10
N VAL A 161 -39.09 9.39 -7.75
CA VAL A 161 -37.94 8.53 -7.42
C VAL A 161 -36.62 9.26 -7.68
N ASP A 162 -36.47 9.90 -8.83
CA ASP A 162 -35.25 10.67 -9.17
C ASP A 162 -35.05 11.87 -8.23
N SER A 163 -36.14 12.54 -7.86
CA SER A 163 -36.12 13.63 -6.90
C SER A 163 -35.73 13.14 -5.50
N ALA A 164 -36.25 11.99 -5.08
CA ALA A 164 -35.89 11.37 -3.80
C ALA A 164 -34.43 10.91 -3.76
N ALA A 165 -33.92 10.34 -4.86
CA ALA A 165 -32.50 9.97 -4.99
C ALA A 165 -31.59 11.19 -4.92
N SER A 166 -31.95 12.27 -5.62
CA SER A 166 -31.23 13.54 -5.58
C SER A 166 -31.23 14.15 -4.16
N ARG A 167 -32.38 14.11 -3.48
CA ARG A 167 -32.52 14.56 -2.10
C ARG A 167 -31.66 13.72 -1.15
N LEU A 168 -31.69 12.40 -1.27
CA LEU A 168 -30.85 11.51 -0.48
C LEU A 168 -29.36 11.86 -0.64
N ASN A 169 -28.88 12.02 -1.88
CA ASN A 169 -27.51 12.42 -2.13
C ASN A 169 -27.19 13.76 -1.47
N HIS A 170 -28.08 14.75 -1.57
CA HIS A 170 -27.89 16.05 -0.95
C HIS A 170 -27.76 15.95 0.57
N GLU A 171 -28.67 15.22 1.22
CA GLU A 171 -28.69 15.05 2.67
C GLU A 171 -27.47 14.29 3.20
N ILE A 172 -27.02 13.24 2.49
CA ILE A 172 -25.79 12.52 2.81
C ILE A 172 -24.58 13.48 2.76
N GLN A 173 -24.48 14.29 1.70
CA GLN A 173 -23.39 15.25 1.55
C GLN A 173 -23.46 16.38 2.59
N ALA A 174 -24.66 16.84 2.93
CA ALA A 174 -24.89 17.86 3.94
C ALA A 174 -24.52 17.35 5.34
N ALA A 175 -24.95 16.14 5.71
CA ALA A 175 -24.58 15.47 6.96
C ALA A 175 -23.07 15.26 7.05
N TYR A 176 -22.42 14.84 5.96
CA TYR A 176 -20.97 14.68 5.94
C TYR A 176 -20.24 16.01 6.12
N SER A 177 -20.71 17.06 5.47
CA SER A 177 -20.10 18.39 5.54
C SER A 177 -20.27 19.03 6.92
N SER A 178 -21.43 18.87 7.56
CA SER A 178 -21.73 19.49 8.86
C SER A 178 -20.90 18.89 10.02
N VAL A 179 -20.50 17.62 9.90
CA VAL A 179 -19.71 16.91 10.91
C VAL A 179 -18.22 16.82 10.56
N THR A 180 -17.81 17.43 9.43
CA THR A 180 -16.43 17.46 8.97
C THR A 180 -15.82 18.84 9.22
N THR A 181 -14.76 18.89 10.00
CA THR A 181 -13.98 20.12 10.24
C THR A 181 -12.72 20.11 9.38
N HIS A 182 -12.51 21.19 8.63
CA HIS A 182 -11.27 21.40 7.89
C HIS A 182 -10.17 21.90 8.83
N LEU A 183 -9.05 21.20 8.83
CA LEU A 183 -7.87 21.54 9.59
C LEU A 183 -6.87 22.25 8.66
N PRO A 184 -6.12 23.24 9.18
CA PRO A 184 -5.03 23.84 8.42
C PRO A 184 -4.06 22.75 7.98
N ALA A 185 -3.38 22.97 6.84
CA ALA A 185 -2.41 22.03 6.32
C ALA A 185 -1.36 21.70 7.39
N ALA A 186 -1.47 20.52 8.00
CA ALA A 186 -0.60 20.14 9.12
C ALA A 186 0.86 20.27 8.70
N THR A 187 1.70 21.04 9.41
CA THR A 187 3.13 21.04 9.11
C THR A 187 3.63 19.60 9.22
N CYS A 188 4.10 19.03 8.11
CA CYS A 188 4.57 17.65 8.14
C CYS A 188 5.84 17.66 9.00
N ARG A 189 5.73 17.21 10.25
CA ARG A 189 6.91 16.79 11.02
C ARG A 189 7.39 15.50 10.38
N ARG A 190 8.08 15.64 9.25
CA ARG A 190 8.80 14.54 8.65
C ARG A 190 9.95 14.28 9.61
N TRP A 191 9.88 13.18 10.35
CA TRP A 191 11.03 12.74 11.14
C TRP A 191 12.18 12.55 10.17
N ASP A 192 13.25 13.32 10.34
CA ASP A 192 14.46 13.14 9.56
C ASP A 192 15.05 11.79 9.93
N LEU A 193 14.79 10.82 9.05
CA LEU A 193 15.20 9.46 9.27
C LEU A 193 16.75 9.41 9.28
N PRO A 194 17.39 8.83 10.31
CA PRO A 194 18.84 8.71 10.36
C PRO A 194 19.41 8.10 9.07
N LEU A 195 20.56 8.60 8.63
CA LEU A 195 21.20 8.18 7.36
C LEU A 195 21.40 6.66 7.27
N ARG A 196 21.68 6.00 8.40
CA ARG A 196 21.78 4.52 8.47
C ARG A 196 20.50 3.83 8.02
N LEU A 197 19.34 4.30 8.49
CA LEU A 197 18.03 3.75 8.18
C LEU A 197 17.63 4.06 6.73
N GLN A 198 18.00 5.24 6.21
CA GLN A 198 17.83 5.58 4.80
C GLN A 198 18.61 4.61 3.90
N ARG A 199 19.88 4.33 4.23
CA ARG A 199 20.71 3.36 3.50
C ARG A 199 20.15 1.94 3.57
N ALA A 200 19.67 1.51 4.74
CA ALA A 200 19.06 0.20 4.91
C ALA A 200 17.75 0.04 4.12
N LEU A 201 16.89 1.07 4.11
CA LEU A 201 15.69 1.13 3.24
C LEU A 201 16.07 1.04 1.77
N GLN A 202 17.11 1.76 1.35
CA GLN A 202 17.58 1.70 -0.04
C GLN A 202 18.14 0.32 -0.39
N HIS A 203 18.87 -0.32 0.52
CA HIS A 203 19.37 -1.68 0.33
C HIS A 203 18.22 -2.69 0.20
N LYS A 204 17.20 -2.60 1.07
CA LYS A 204 15.97 -3.39 0.98
C LYS A 204 15.30 -3.23 -0.38
N ARG A 205 15.11 -1.99 -0.85
CA ARG A 205 14.52 -1.69 -2.18
C ARG A 205 15.30 -2.36 -3.31
N ASN A 206 16.63 -2.31 -3.26
CA ASN A 206 17.49 -2.93 -4.26
C ASN A 206 17.36 -4.46 -4.27
N LEU A 207 17.32 -5.10 -3.09
CA LEU A 207 17.09 -6.54 -2.97
C LEU A 207 15.71 -6.94 -3.47
N GLN A 208 14.69 -6.13 -3.20
CA GLN A 208 13.33 -6.34 -3.68
C GLN A 208 13.24 -6.24 -5.20
N ARG A 209 13.89 -5.24 -5.81
CA ARG A 209 14.05 -5.14 -7.28
C ARG A 209 14.74 -6.36 -7.85
N LEU A 210 15.85 -6.78 -7.25
CA LEU A 210 16.62 -7.93 -7.70
C LEU A 210 15.79 -9.21 -7.64
N TRP A 211 15.07 -9.44 -6.53
CA TRP A 211 14.18 -10.59 -6.40
C TRP A 211 13.01 -10.54 -7.37
N ALA A 212 12.38 -9.37 -7.57
CA ALA A 212 11.29 -9.22 -8.54
C ALA A 212 11.74 -9.59 -9.96
N ARG A 213 12.95 -9.17 -10.37
CA ARG A 213 13.50 -9.45 -11.70
C ARG A 213 14.01 -10.88 -11.88
N THR A 214 14.71 -11.42 -10.88
CA THR A 214 15.44 -12.69 -11.03
C THR A 214 14.71 -13.89 -10.43
N ARG A 215 13.73 -13.64 -9.56
CA ARG A 215 13.08 -14.65 -8.71
C ARG A 215 14.06 -15.52 -7.91
N CYS A 216 15.29 -15.03 -7.69
CA CYS A 216 16.35 -15.79 -7.04
C CYS A 216 16.03 -16.04 -5.55
N PRO A 217 16.05 -17.29 -5.06
CA PRO A 217 15.82 -17.59 -3.65
C PRO A 217 16.88 -16.99 -2.71
N ARG A 218 18.12 -16.79 -3.18
CA ARG A 218 19.16 -16.12 -2.38
C ARG A 218 18.80 -14.66 -2.11
N ALA A 219 18.45 -13.92 -3.16
CA ALA A 219 17.98 -12.53 -3.05
C ALA A 219 16.74 -12.42 -2.15
N LYS A 220 15.81 -13.39 -2.19
CA LYS A 220 14.65 -13.42 -1.29
C LYS A 220 15.04 -13.62 0.16
N ARG A 221 15.99 -14.52 0.45
CA ARG A 221 16.51 -14.73 1.81
C ARG A 221 17.16 -13.47 2.37
N ASP A 222 18.01 -12.83 1.57
CA ASP A 222 18.67 -11.58 1.97
C ASP A 222 17.65 -10.46 2.18
N LEU A 223 16.66 -10.33 1.29
CA LEU A 223 15.56 -9.37 1.42
C LEU A 223 14.80 -9.57 2.74
N ASN A 224 14.42 -10.81 3.05
CA ASN A 224 13.67 -11.12 4.26
C ASN A 224 14.49 -10.83 5.53
N ARG A 225 15.80 -11.12 5.52
CA ARG A 225 16.73 -10.79 6.61
C ARG A 225 16.77 -9.27 6.85
N VAL A 226 17.08 -8.51 5.80
CA VAL A 226 17.17 -7.03 5.88
C VAL A 226 15.84 -6.42 6.27
N ALA A 227 14.71 -6.95 5.77
CA ALA A 227 13.39 -6.47 6.16
C ALA A 227 13.10 -6.69 7.65
N LEU A 228 13.55 -7.80 8.23
CA LEU A 228 13.39 -8.07 9.67
C LEU A 228 14.25 -7.12 10.51
N GLU A 229 15.52 -6.97 10.18
CA GLU A 229 16.46 -6.05 10.84
C GLU A 229 15.92 -4.61 10.81
N LEU A 230 15.47 -4.17 9.63
CA LEU A 230 14.93 -2.83 9.44
C LEU A 230 13.65 -2.57 10.26
N ARG A 231 12.77 -3.58 10.40
CA ARG A 231 11.59 -3.46 11.26
C ARG A 231 11.97 -3.18 12.70
N GLN A 232 12.99 -3.88 13.21
CA GLN A 232 13.48 -3.70 14.59
C GLN A 232 14.14 -2.32 14.75
N GLU A 233 14.98 -1.90 13.82
CA GLU A 233 15.64 -0.58 13.89
C GLU A 233 14.65 0.59 13.77
N VAL A 234 13.65 0.49 12.89
CA VAL A 234 12.63 1.54 12.76
C VAL A 234 11.76 1.61 14.02
N TRP A 235 11.41 0.45 14.60
CA TRP A 235 10.65 0.41 15.84
C TRP A 235 11.42 1.05 17.00
N THR A 236 12.71 0.74 17.15
CA THR A 236 13.56 1.32 18.21
C THR A 236 13.71 2.82 18.03
N PHE A 237 13.96 3.28 16.79
CA PHE A 237 14.03 4.70 16.47
C PHE A 237 12.73 5.44 16.80
N ARG A 238 11.57 4.89 16.40
CA ARG A 238 10.26 5.50 16.68
C ARG A 238 9.93 5.51 18.17
N ARG A 239 10.28 4.45 18.89
CA ARG A 239 10.10 4.39 20.35
C ARG A 239 10.90 5.49 21.05
N ALA A 240 12.19 5.62 20.73
CA ALA A 240 13.03 6.65 21.32
C ALA A 240 12.50 8.07 21.04
N ALA A 241 12.13 8.36 19.78
CA ALA A 241 11.55 9.65 19.42
C ALA A 241 10.21 9.93 20.12
N TRP A 242 9.40 8.89 20.33
CA TRP A 242 8.13 8.99 21.06
C TRP A 242 8.35 9.25 22.56
N GLU A 243 9.29 8.54 23.18
CA GLU A 243 9.67 8.75 24.59
C GLU A 243 10.21 10.16 24.82
N GLU A 244 11.04 10.68 23.92
CA GLU A 244 11.53 12.07 23.95
C GLU A 244 10.37 13.08 23.84
N THR A 245 9.41 12.84 22.95
CA THR A 245 8.23 13.71 22.79
C THR A 245 7.36 13.71 24.05
N ILE A 246 7.19 12.56 24.71
CA ILE A 246 6.48 12.47 25.99
C ILE A 246 7.24 13.21 27.10
N GLY A 247 8.57 13.07 27.15
CA GLY A 247 9.41 13.78 28.12
C GLY A 247 9.28 15.30 28.01
N GLN A 248 9.38 15.83 26.79
CA GLN A 248 9.21 17.26 26.51
C GLN A 248 7.81 17.76 26.89
N ALA A 249 6.76 17.01 26.53
CA ALA A 249 5.39 17.37 26.90
C ALA A 249 5.14 17.29 28.42
N GLY A 250 5.90 16.47 29.14
CA GLY A 250 5.86 16.36 30.61
C GLY A 250 6.55 17.53 31.32
N GLU A 251 7.59 18.13 30.72
CA GLU A 251 8.30 19.30 31.27
C GLU A 251 7.53 20.61 31.06
N ASP A 252 6.72 20.70 30.00
CA ASP A 252 5.83 21.84 29.72
C ASP A 252 4.60 21.91 30.65
N TRP A 253 4.35 20.84 31.42
CA TRP A 253 3.37 20.85 32.50
C TRP A 253 3.98 21.56 33.73
N LYS A 254 3.87 22.89 33.76
CA LYS A 254 3.91 23.63 35.04
C LYS A 254 2.48 23.68 35.58
N PRO A 255 2.22 23.26 36.84
CA PRO A 255 0.91 23.46 37.43
C PRO A 255 0.65 24.95 37.47
N LEU A 256 -0.44 25.39 36.84
CA LEU A 256 -1.00 26.72 37.07
C LEU A 256 -1.46 26.73 38.53
N HIS A 257 -0.66 27.38 39.38
CA HIS A 257 -1.01 27.71 40.76
C HIS A 257 -2.02 28.85 40.80
#